data_AF-A0A1F2P5X1-F1
#
_entry.id   AF-A0A1F2P5X1-F1
#
_cell.length_a   1.000
_cell.length_b   1.000
_cell.length_c   1.000
_cell.angle_alpha   90.00
_cell.angle_beta   90.00
_cell.angle_gamma   90.00
#
_symmetry.space_group_name_H-M   'P 1'
#
loop_
_entity.id
_entity.type
_entity.pdbx_description
1 polymer ?
#
loop_
_entity_poly.entity_id
_entity_poly.type
_entity_poly.pdbx_seq_one_letter_code
_entity_poly.pdbx_strand_id
1 'polypeptide(L)'
;MIYSAVICAIIYPIYGHWLWGGGWLSSTDFMIKLGGGYGALDFAGSGVVHAIGRYVPLAACLLFGPRIGKYDNQGRPIPIPGHSISLAVLGAFILWFG
;
A
#
# COMPACT_ATOMS: atom_id res chain seq x y z
N MET A 1 -3.70 -12.59 10.58
CA MET A 1 -5.14 -12.88 10.38
C MET A 1 -6.02 -11.69 10.74
N ILE A 2 -6.03 -11.20 11.99
CA ILE A 2 -6.82 -10.02 12.38
C ILE A 2 -6.47 -8.79 11.52
N TYR A 3 -5.18 -8.50 11.33
CA TYR A 3 -4.70 -7.43 10.44
C TYR A 3 -5.30 -7.51 9.03
N SER A 4 -5.19 -8.68 8.39
CA SER A 4 -5.72 -8.93 7.05
C SER A 4 -7.24 -8.77 7.01
N ALA A 5 -7.95 -9.30 8.00
CA ALA A 5 -9.40 -9.19 8.09
C ALA A 5 -9.86 -7.73 8.19
N VAL A 6 -9.19 -6.91 9.01
CA VAL A 6 -9.51 -5.47 9.15
C VAL A 6 -9.27 -4.71 7.85
N ILE A 7 -8.15 -4.98 7.16
CA ILE A 7 -7.89 -4.31 5.88
C ILE A 7 -8.92 -4.70 4.84
N CYS A 8 -9.20 -6.00 4.69
CA CYS A 8 -10.12 -6.51 3.68
C CYS A 8 -11.58 -6.12 3.94
N ALA A 9 -12.02 -6.08 5.21
CA ALA A 9 -13.41 -5.80 5.56
C ALA A 9 -13.73 -4.31 5.73
N ILE A 10 -12.73 -3.47 6.03
CA ILE A 10 -12.95 -2.07 6.38
C ILE A 10 -12.14 -1.13 5.49
N ILE A 11 -10.81 -1.16 5.58
CA ILE A 11 -9.96 -0.12 4.95
C ILE A 11 -10.06 -0.17 3.43
N TYR A 12 -9.87 -1.34 2.84
CA TYR A 12 -9.92 -1.54 1.39
C TYR A 12 -11.29 -1.19 0.78
N PRO A 13 -12.43 -1.72 1.25
CA PRO A 13 -13.73 -1.43 0.63
C PRO A 13 -14.15 0.03 0.80
N ILE A 14 -13.79 0.70 1.89
CA ILE A 14 -14.11 2.13 2.08
C ILE A 14 -13.36 2.99 1.06
N TYR A 15 -12.03 2.85 0.97
CA TYR A 15 -11.24 3.63 0.02
C TYR A 15 -11.55 3.25 -1.43
N GLY A 16 -11.74 1.95 -1.70
CA GLY A 16 -12.18 1.45 -3.00
C GLY A 16 -13.51 2.05 -3.42
N HIS A 17 -14.47 2.19 -2.50
CA HIS A 17 -15.74 2.86 -2.79
C HIS A 17 -15.56 4.33 -3.14
N TRP A 18 -14.67 5.05 -2.44
CA TRP A 18 -14.42 6.46 -2.73
C TRP A 18 -13.92 6.74 -4.15
N LEU A 19 -13.12 5.81 -4.72
CA LEU A 19 -12.49 5.99 -6.02
C LEU A 19 -13.17 5.18 -7.13
N TRP A 20 -13.28 3.87 -6.97
CA TRP A 20 -13.87 2.95 -7.96
C TRP A 20 -15.37 2.75 -7.82
N GLY A 21 -15.94 3.04 -6.64
CA GLY A 21 -17.38 2.90 -6.39
C GLY A 21 -18.21 4.11 -6.82
N GLY A 22 -17.63 5.08 -7.54
CA GLY A 22 -18.29 6.34 -7.88
C GLY A 22 -18.43 7.31 -6.70
N GLY A 23 -17.63 7.11 -5.65
CA GLY A 23 -17.62 7.96 -4.47
C GLY A 23 -16.97 9.33 -4.70
N TRP A 24 -16.74 10.02 -3.60
CA TRP A 24 -16.37 11.44 -3.63
C TRP A 24 -15.01 11.72 -4.30
N LEU A 25 -14.02 10.82 -4.23
CA LEU A 25 -12.72 11.05 -4.86
C LEU A 25 -12.82 11.05 -6.39
N SER A 26 -13.66 10.19 -6.98
CA SER A 26 -13.82 10.16 -8.45
C SER A 26 -14.82 11.19 -8.98
N SER A 27 -15.53 11.90 -8.10
CA SER A 27 -16.47 12.95 -8.49
C SER A 27 -15.76 14.26 -8.84
N THR A 28 -15.74 14.60 -10.12
CA THR A 28 -15.22 15.89 -10.61
C THR A 28 -15.97 17.08 -10.02
N ASP A 29 -17.30 17.04 -9.99
CA ASP A 29 -18.10 18.16 -9.44
C ASP A 29 -17.78 18.42 -7.97
N PHE A 30 -17.61 17.36 -7.19
CA PHE A 30 -17.24 17.47 -5.78
C PHE A 30 -15.81 17.97 -5.60
N MET A 31 -14.85 17.49 -6.41
CA MET A 31 -13.47 17.95 -6.38
C MET A 31 -13.31 19.42 -6.77
N ILE A 32 -14.04 19.89 -7.80
CA ILE A 32 -14.06 21.31 -8.19
C ILE A 32 -14.57 22.18 -7.05
N LYS A 33 -15.63 21.76 -6.35
CA LYS A 33 -16.18 22.48 -5.19
C LYS A 33 -15.19 22.59 -4.03
N LEU A 34 -14.27 21.64 -3.89
CA LEU A 34 -13.18 21.67 -2.90
C LEU A 34 -11.98 22.54 -3.34
N GLY A 35 -12.07 23.21 -4.48
CA GLY A 35 -10.95 23.98 -5.06
C GLY A 35 -9.93 23.12 -5.80
N GLY A 36 -10.27 21.86 -6.08
CA GLY A 36 -9.49 20.95 -6.91
C GLY A 36 -9.84 21.06 -8.41
N GLY A 37 -9.68 19.94 -9.12
CA GLY A 37 -9.97 19.83 -10.55
C GLY A 37 -10.77 18.57 -10.86
N TYR A 38 -10.33 17.78 -11.84
CA TYR A 38 -10.94 16.50 -12.17
C TYR A 38 -10.96 15.54 -10.98
N GLY A 39 -11.97 14.66 -10.96
CA GLY A 39 -12.01 13.51 -10.07
C GLY A 39 -10.75 12.65 -10.23
N ALA A 40 -10.30 12.05 -9.14
CA ALA A 40 -9.12 11.22 -9.13
C ALA A 40 -9.32 9.97 -10.01
N LEU A 41 -8.32 9.67 -10.83
CA LEU A 41 -8.30 8.54 -11.76
C LEU A 41 -7.31 7.50 -11.27
N ASP A 42 -7.77 6.26 -11.17
CA ASP A 42 -6.94 5.12 -10.82
C ASP A 42 -7.38 3.93 -11.68
N PHE A 43 -6.62 3.61 -12.72
CA PHE A 43 -7.03 2.62 -13.72
C PHE A 43 -6.95 1.19 -13.17
N ALA A 44 -5.84 0.85 -12.50
CA ALA A 44 -5.53 -0.52 -12.07
C ALA A 44 -5.14 -0.63 -10.59
N GLY A 45 -5.35 0.43 -9.80
CA GLY A 45 -5.26 0.35 -8.34
C GLY A 45 -3.94 0.83 -7.78
N SER A 46 -3.27 1.78 -8.45
CA SER A 46 -2.07 2.43 -7.91
C SER A 46 -2.36 3.05 -6.54
N GLY A 47 -3.55 3.63 -6.36
CA GLY A 47 -4.08 4.09 -5.09
C GLY A 47 -4.77 2.98 -4.32
N VAL A 48 -5.85 2.42 -4.90
CA VAL A 48 -6.80 1.53 -4.19
C VAL A 48 -6.15 0.23 -3.71
N VAL A 49 -5.17 -0.29 -4.43
CA VAL A 49 -4.48 -1.55 -4.07
C VAL A 49 -3.08 -1.25 -3.56
N HIS A 50 -2.23 -0.64 -4.39
CA HIS A 50 -0.79 -0.52 -4.11
C HIS A 50 -0.45 0.56 -3.07
N ALA A 51 -1.15 1.69 -3.04
CA ALA A 51 -0.87 2.72 -2.05
C ALA A 51 -1.38 2.29 -0.66
N ILE A 52 -2.61 1.79 -0.54
CA ILE A 52 -3.11 1.22 0.73
C ILE A 52 -2.18 0.09 1.21
N GLY A 53 -1.83 -0.82 0.30
CA GLY A 53 -0.92 -1.93 0.58
C GLY A 53 0.47 -1.49 1.05
N ARG A 54 0.86 -0.23 0.83
CA ARG A 54 2.11 0.36 1.36
C ARG A 54 1.88 1.16 2.64
N TYR A 55 0.86 2.00 2.72
CA TYR A 55 0.65 2.92 3.83
C TYR A 55 0.26 2.22 5.13
N VAL A 56 -0.58 1.19 5.07
CA VAL A 56 -0.97 0.44 6.28
C VAL A 56 0.22 -0.27 6.92
N PRO A 57 1.04 -1.06 6.19
CA PRO A 57 2.23 -1.65 6.78
C PRO A 57 3.32 -0.62 7.10
N LEU A 58 3.40 0.51 6.38
CA LEU A 58 4.31 1.60 6.76
C LEU A 58 3.96 2.15 8.16
N ALA A 59 2.68 2.40 8.43
CA ALA A 59 2.23 2.83 9.77
C ALA A 59 2.57 1.77 10.83
N ALA A 60 2.39 0.49 10.52
CA ALA A 60 2.79 -0.61 11.41
C ALA A 60 4.31 -0.62 11.66
N CYS A 61 5.12 -0.47 10.62
CA CYS A 61 6.59 -0.39 10.74
C CYS A 61 7.05 0.80 11.58
N LEU A 62 6.39 1.96 11.46
CA LEU A 62 6.70 3.14 12.29
C LEU A 62 6.37 2.90 13.77
N LEU A 63 5.32 2.13 14.05
CA LEU A 63 4.91 1.82 15.43
C LEU A 63 5.79 0.74 16.08
N PHE A 64 6.11 -0.33 15.34
CA PHE A 64 6.93 -1.44 15.85
C PHE A 64 8.43 -1.13 15.85
N GLY A 65 8.87 -0.24 14.97
CA GLY A 65 10.27 0.08 14.80
C GLY A 65 11.04 -0.99 14.00
N PRO A 66 12.36 -0.84 13.90
CA PRO A 66 13.19 -1.68 13.04
C PRO A 66 13.44 -3.07 13.60
N ARG A 67 13.66 -4.03 12.70
CA ARG A 67 14.08 -5.39 13.07
C ARG A 67 15.39 -5.36 13.88
N ILE A 68 15.50 -6.25 14.86
CA ILE A 68 16.73 -6.46 15.64
C ILE A 68 17.92 -6.71 14.71
N GLY A 69 19.03 -6.01 14.95
CA GLY A 69 20.24 -6.10 14.12
C GLY A 69 20.14 -5.37 12.76
N LYS A 70 19.08 -4.61 12.49
CA LYS A 70 18.97 -3.80 11.27
C LYS A 70 19.94 -2.62 11.24
N TYR A 71 20.32 -2.10 12.39
CA TYR A 71 21.24 -0.96 12.54
C TYR A 71 22.38 -1.32 13.48
N ASP A 72 23.58 -0.82 13.19
CA ASP A 72 24.73 -0.93 14.08
C ASP A 72 24.68 0.09 15.22
N ASN A 73 25.69 0.08 16.10
CA ASN A 73 25.78 1.01 17.24
C ASN A 73 25.90 2.50 16.84
N GLN A 74 26.22 2.78 15.56
CA GLN A 74 26.27 4.13 15.00
C GLN A 74 25.01 4.47 14.20
N GLY A 75 23.97 3.63 14.25
CA GLY A 75 22.72 3.82 13.51
C GLY A 75 22.83 3.53 12.01
N ARG A 76 23.95 2.96 11.54
CA ARG A 76 24.15 2.67 10.12
C ARG A 76 23.41 1.40 9.73
N PRO A 77 22.75 1.35 8.56
CA PRO A 77 21.97 0.20 8.16
C PRO A 77 22.87 -1.00 7.85
N ILE A 78 22.57 -2.14 8.47
CA ILE A 78 23.19 -3.43 8.19
C ILE A 78 22.32 -4.16 7.13
N PRO A 79 22.91 -4.66 6.03
CA PRO A 79 22.20 -5.50 5.06
C PRO A 79 21.75 -6.81 5.69
N ILE A 80 20.52 -7.23 5.41
CA ILE A 80 20.01 -8.53 5.84
C ILE A 80 19.65 -9.30 4.56
N PRO A 81 20.44 -10.31 4.17
CA PRO A 81 20.34 -10.94 2.86
C PRO A 81 19.03 -11.72 2.69
N GLY A 82 18.62 -11.88 1.43
CA GLY A 82 17.49 -12.73 1.08
C GLY A 82 17.79 -14.21 1.33
N HIS A 83 16.77 -14.97 1.74
CA HIS A 83 16.93 -16.38 2.07
C HIS A 83 16.95 -17.29 0.83
N SER A 84 16.36 -16.87 -0.29
CA SER A 84 16.34 -17.62 -1.55
C SER A 84 16.12 -16.69 -2.74
N ILE A 85 17.10 -16.62 -3.64
CA ILE A 85 17.03 -15.83 -4.87
C ILE A 85 16.08 -16.50 -5.87
N SER A 86 16.10 -17.83 -5.98
CA SER A 86 15.20 -18.57 -6.88
C SER A 86 13.73 -18.34 -6.56
N LEU A 87 13.34 -18.33 -5.28
CA LEU A 87 11.97 -18.01 -4.88
C LEU A 87 11.61 -16.53 -5.14
N ALA A 88 12.55 -15.61 -4.95
CA ALA A 88 12.32 -14.20 -5.25
C ALA A 88 12.07 -13.97 -6.76
N VAL A 89 12.87 -14.63 -7.61
CA VAL A 89 12.72 -14.58 -9.08
C VAL A 89 11.41 -15.23 -9.51
N LEU A 90 11.07 -16.40 -8.96
CA LEU A 90 9.79 -17.06 -9.25
C LEU A 90 8.61 -16.16 -8.86
N GLY A 91 8.65 -15.55 -7.67
CA GLY A 91 7.62 -14.61 -7.22
C GLY A 91 7.50 -13.39 -8.13
N ALA A 92 8.63 -12.83 -8.60
CA ALA A 92 8.62 -11.72 -9.55
C ALA A 92 7.97 -12.09 -10.88
N PHE A 93 8.23 -13.29 -11.42
CA PHE A 93 7.57 -13.76 -12.63
C PHE A 93 6.06 -13.97 -12.45
N ILE A 94 5.63 -14.49 -11.30
CA ILE A 94 4.20 -14.64 -10.98
C ILE A 94 3.53 -13.26 -10.90
N LEU A 95 4.15 -12.28 -10.23
CA LEU A 95 3.62 -10.92 -10.09
C LEU A 95 3.63 -10.14 -11.42
N TRP A 96 4.53 -10.46 -12.34
CA TRP A 96 4.55 -9.83 -13.65
C TRP A 96 3.50 -10.44 -14.60
N PHE A 97 3.30 -11.76 -14.52
CA PHE A 97 2.35 -12.44 -15.38
C PHE A 97 0.89 -12.19 -14.97
N GLY A 98 0.61 -12.15 -13.67
CA GLY A 98 -0.73 -11.90 -13.12
C GLY A 98 -1.17 -10.46 -13.24
#